data_AF-A0A350DCL8-F1
#
_entry.id   AF-A0A350DCL8-F1
#
_cell.length_a   1.000
_cell.length_b   1.000
_cell.length_c   1.000
_cell.angle_alpha   90.00
_cell.angle_beta   90.00
_cell.angle_gamma   90.00
#
_symmetry.space_group_name_H-M   'P 1'
#
loop_
_entity.id
_entity.type
_entity.pdbx_description
1 polymer ?
#
loop_
_entity_poly.entity_id
_entity_poly.type
_entity_poly.pdbx_seq_one_letter_code
_entity_poly.pdbx_strand_id
1 'polypeptide(L)' 'MGHGITSVLLVALGGALGGIGRFAISNAMAHALGKAFPWGTLCVNASGALLAGWLLGVYGVANTQSLWLFAVA' A
#
# COMPACT_ATOMS: atom_id res chain seq x y z
N MET A 1 18.97 0.36 19.67
CA MET A 1 18.69 -1.07 19.37
C MET A 1 17.22 -1.48 19.63
N GLY A 2 16.37 -0.68 20.32
CA GLY A 2 14.98 -1.06 20.63
C GLY A 2 13.89 -0.68 19.60
N HIS A 3 14.19 0.17 18.60
CA HIS A 3 13.16 0.67 17.66
C HIS A 3 12.88 -0.25 16.47
N GLY A 4 13.81 -1.15 16.13
CA GLY A 4 13.69 -2.03 14.96
C GLY A 4 12.52 -3.00 15.07
N ILE A 5 12.30 -3.60 16.25
CA ILE A 5 11.18 -4.52 16.49
C ILE A 5 9.85 -3.78 16.36
N THR A 6 9.73 -2.59 16.93
CA THR A 6 8.53 -1.76 16.79
C THR A 6 8.24 -1.44 15.32
N SER A 7 9.26 -1.07 14.53
CA SER A 7 9.09 -0.83 13.09
C SER A 7 8.62 -2.09 12.35
N VAL A 8 9.21 -3.26 12.64
CA VAL A 8 8.79 -4.53 12.04
C VAL A 8 7.34 -4.86 12.39
N LEU A 9 6.95 -4.66 13.65
CA LEU A 9 5.57 -4.90 14.09
C LEU A 9 4.58 -3.94 13.41
N LEU A 10 4.95 -2.68 13.22
CA LEU A 10 4.12 -1.71 12.50
C LEU A 10 3.97 -2.08 11.02
N VAL A 11 5.05 -2.51 10.36
CA VAL A 11 5.00 -3.00 8.97
C VAL A 11 4.14 -4.25 8.87
N ALA A 12 4.31 -5.21 9.78
CA ALA A 12 3.53 -6.43 9.81
C ALA A 12 2.04 -6.14 10.03
N LEU A 13 1.71 -5.23 10.96
CA LEU A 13 0.33 -4.81 11.22
C LEU A 13 -0.28 -4.11 9.99
N GLY A 14 0.44 -3.17 9.38
CA GLY A 14 0.00 -2.50 8.16
C GLY A 14 -0.20 -3.47 7.00
N GLY A 15 0.72 -4.41 6.81
CA GLY A 15 0.62 -5.46 5.80
C GLY A 15 -0.56 -6.40 6.03
N ALA A 16 -0.81 -6.81 7.27
CA ALA A 16 -1.96 -7.65 7.63
C ALA A 16 -3.29 -6.93 7.36
N LEU A 17 -3.43 -5.69 7.83
CA LEU A 17 -4.62 -4.87 7.60
C LEU A 17 -4.85 -4.61 6.11
N GLY A 18 -3.79 -4.26 5.36
CA GLY A 18 -3.85 -4.05 3.91
C GLY A 18 -4.22 -5.32 3.14
N GLY A 19 -3.66 -6.47 3.53
CA GLY A 19 -3.98 -7.77 2.92
C GLY A 19 -5.44 -8.18 3.15
N ILE A 20 -5.92 -8.06 4.39
CA ILE A 20 -7.33 -8.36 4.73
C ILE A 20 -8.27 -7.39 4.00
N GLY A 21 -7.96 -6.09 4.00
CA GLY A 21 -8.74 -5.08 3.29
C GLY A 21 -8.81 -5.35 1.79
N ARG A 22 -7.68 -5.73 1.16
CA ARG A 22 -7.64 -6.11 -0.26
C ARG A 22 -8.55 -7.30 -0.55
N PHE A 23 -8.53 -8.32 0.29
CA PHE A 23 -9.39 -9.50 0.13
C PHE A 23 -10.88 -9.12 0.24
N ALA A 24 -11.24 -8.36 1.29
CA ALA A 24 -12.61 -7.93 1.53
C ALA A 24 -13.16 -7.07 0.37
N ILE A 25 -12.41 -6.05 -0.06
CA ILE A 25 -12.79 -5.17 -1.17
C ILE A 25 -12.89 -5.97 -2.47
N SER A 26 -11.96 -6.90 -2.71
CA SER A 26 -11.99 -7.71 -3.93
C SER A 26 -13.25 -8.57 -4.02
N ASN A 27 -13.66 -9.17 -2.90
CA ASN A 27 -14.89 -9.95 -2.84
C ASN A 27 -16.15 -9.06 -2.96
N ALA A 28 -16.16 -7.92 -2.27
CA ALA A 28 -17.26 -6.96 -2.34
C ALA A 28 -17.48 -6.42 -3.76
N MET A 29 -16.40 -6.05 -4.46
CA MET A 29 -16.47 -5.57 -5.84
C MET A 29 -16.88 -6.67 -6.82
N ALA A 30 -16.40 -7.90 -6.62
CA ALA A 30 -16.82 -9.04 -7.43
C ALA A 30 -18.32 -9.35 -7.28
N HIS A 31 -18.90 -9.09 -6.10
CA HIS A 31 -20.33 -9.22 -5.85
C HIS A 31 -21.13 -8.04 -6.44
N ALA A 32 -20.62 -6.80 -6.32
CA ALA A 32 -21.33 -5.60 -6.74
C ALA A 32 -21.30 -5.36 -8.26
N LEU A 33 -20.15 -5.59 -8.90
CA LEU A 33 -19.89 -5.23 -10.31
C LEU A 33 -19.64 -6.44 -11.21
N GLY A 34 -19.74 -7.65 -10.64
CA GLY A 34 -19.45 -8.90 -11.32
C GLY A 34 -17.95 -9.17 -11.50
N LYS A 35 -17.63 -10.23 -12.23
CA LYS A 35 -16.27 -10.76 -12.39
C LYS A 35 -15.67 -10.54 -13.78
N ALA A 36 -16.38 -9.83 -14.66
CA ALA A 36 -15.92 -9.58 -16.04
C ALA A 36 -14.66 -8.70 -16.10
N PHE A 37 -14.47 -7.85 -15.08
CA PHE A 37 -13.31 -6.97 -14.95
C PHE A 37 -12.80 -6.97 -13.50
N PRO A 38 -11.48 -6.87 -13.25
CA PRO A 38 -10.90 -6.94 -11.90
C PRO A 38 -11.07 -5.62 -11.13
N TRP A 39 -12.32 -5.21 -10.89
CA TRP A 39 -12.70 -4.00 -10.17
C TRP A 39 -12.06 -3.92 -8.78
N GLY A 40 -12.06 -5.04 -8.05
CA GLY A 40 -11.41 -5.14 -6.74
C GLY A 40 -9.94 -4.77 -6.76
N THR A 41 -9.19 -5.34 -7.71
CA THR A 41 -7.77 -5.04 -7.89
C THR A 41 -7.56 -3.59 -8.26
N LEU A 42 -8.36 -3.04 -9.18
CA LEU A 42 -8.25 -1.63 -9.58
C LEU A 42 -8.50 -0.70 -8.39
N CYS A 43 -9.59 -0.89 -7.66
CA CYS A 43 -9.97 -0.04 -6.52
C CYS A 43 -8.90 -0.03 -5.42
N VAL A 44 -8.37 -1.21 -5.06
CA VAL A 44 -7.33 -1.32 -4.02
C VAL A 44 -6.04 -0.64 -4.46
N ASN A 45 -5.60 -0.81 -5.71
CA ASN A 45 -4.38 -0.17 -6.20
C ASN A 45 -4.53 1.35 -6.31
N ALA A 46 -5.65 1.83 -6.88
CA ALA A 46 -5.89 3.27 -7.04
C ALA A 46 -5.97 3.98 -5.69
N SER A 47 -6.71 3.41 -4.73
CA SER A 47 -6.80 3.96 -3.36
C SER A 47 -5.46 3.90 -2.62
N GLY A 48 -4.71 2.80 -2.76
CA GLY A 48 -3.38 2.66 -2.15
C GLY A 48 -2.37 3.66 -2.71
N ALA A 49 -2.33 3.85 -4.03
CA ALA A 49 -1.45 4.82 -4.68
C ALA A 49 -1.82 6.26 -4.29
N LEU A 50 -3.11 6.59 -4.22
CA LEU A 50 -3.59 7.90 -3.78
C LEU A 50 -3.20 8.16 -2.31
N LEU A 51 -3.39 7.19 -1.42
CA LEU A 51 -3.01 7.31 -0.01
C LEU A 51 -1.50 7.48 0.14
N ALA A 52 -0.70 6.67 -0.57
CA ALA A 52 0.76 6.78 -0.54
C ALA A 52 1.25 8.14 -1.06
N GLY A 53 0.67 8.63 -2.17
CA GLY A 53 0.97 9.95 -2.72
C GLY A 53 0.57 11.08 -1.78
N TRP A 54 -0.59 10.98 -1.12
CA TRP A 54 -1.03 11.96 -0.12
C TRP A 54 -0.10 11.98 1.09
N LEU A 55 0.26 10.82 1.63
CA LEU A 55 1.23 10.71 2.73
C LEU A 55 2.59 11.31 2.33
N LEU A 56 3.08 11.01 1.13
CA LEU A 56 4.32 11.61 0.61
C LEU A 56 4.21 13.14 0.50
N GLY A 57 3.07 13.67 0.06
CA GLY A 57 2.84 15.12 0.00
C GLY A 57 2.80 15.78 1.37
N VAL A 58 2.23 15.11 2.38
CA VAL A 58 2.12 15.62 3.76
C VAL A 58 3.45 15.55 4.51
N TYR A 59 4.16 14.43 4.42
CA TYR A 59 5.39 14.19 5.17
C TYR A 59 6.66 14.62 4.41
N GLY A 60 6.54 14.91 3.11
CA GLY A 60 7.65 15.28 2.24
C GLY A 60 8.50 14.07 1.81
N VAL A 61 9.27 14.25 0.75
CA VAL A 61 10.30 13.28 0.35
C VAL A 61 11.54 13.47 1.22
N ALA A 62 12.05 12.40 1.83
CA ALA A 62 13.33 12.46 2.51
C ALA A 62 14.43 12.81 1.49
N ASN A 63 15.11 13.93 1.69
CA ASN A 63 16.06 14.56 0.75
C ASN A 63 17.42 13.81 0.67
N THR A 64 17.41 12.47 0.66
CA THR A 64 18.65 11.68 0.71
C THR A 64 18.52 10.30 0.06
N GLN A 65 17.70 10.17 -0.99
CA GLN A 65 17.76 8.96 -1.82
C GLN A 65 18.92 9.11 -2.79
N SER A 66 19.98 8.36 -2.53
CA SER A 66 21.15 8.33 -3.39
C SER A 66 20.77 7.80 -4.78
N LEU A 67 21.24 8.45 -5.85
CA LEU A 67 20.88 8.10 -7.23
C LEU A 67 21.14 6.62 -7.60
N TRP A 68 22.06 5.95 -6.91
CA TRP A 68 22.34 4.53 -7.12
C TRP A 68 21.15 3.61 -6.80
N LEU A 69 20.21 4.03 -5.94
CA LEU A 69 19.00 3.25 -5.64
C LEU A 69 18.06 3.14 -6.86
N PHE A 70 18.12 4.10 -7.80
CA PHE A 70 17.37 4.04 -9.07
C PHE A 70 18.07 3.19 -10.14
N ALA A 71 19.37 2.90 -9.98
CA ALA A 71 20.13 2.11 -10.94
C ALA A 71 20.04 0.59 -10.68
N VAL A 72 19.62 0.20 -9.47
CA VAL A 72 19.51 -1.21 -9.03
C VAL A 72 18.05 -1.69 -8.95
N ALA A 73 17.08 -0.77 -8.96
CA ALA A 73 15.65 -1.06 -9.08
C ALA A 73 15.25 -1.20 -10.55
#